data_AF-A0A0D2ZZ87-F1
#
_entry.id   AF-A0A0D2ZZ87-F1
#
_cell.length_a   1.000
_cell.length_b   1.000
_cell.length_c   1.000
_cell.angle_alpha   90.00
_cell.angle_beta   90.00
_cell.angle_gamma   90.00
#
_symmetry.space_group_name_H-M   'P 1'
#
loop_
_entity.id
_entity.type
_entity.pdbx_description
1 polymer ?
#
loop_
_entity_poly.entity_id
_entity_poly.type
_entity_poly.pdbx_seq_one_letter_code
_entity_poly.pdbx_strand_id
1 'polypeptide(L)'
;TKLELSLLDGIKDDIDFCVKLAREENLVFLPGEALGLKNWMRITIGVEAHMLEDALERLKGFCTRHTKKTDTETESPSSVENE
;
A
#
# COMPACT_ATOMS: atom_id res chain seq x y z
N THR A 1 1.16 10.77 7.02
CA THR A 1 1.88 9.49 7.22
C THR A 1 3.10 9.48 6.33
N LYS A 2 4.27 9.06 6.84
CA LYS A 2 5.48 8.91 6.03
C LYS A 2 5.48 7.54 5.36
N LEU A 3 5.87 7.48 4.09
CA LEU A 3 5.95 6.25 3.30
C LEU A 3 7.34 5.64 3.42
N GLU A 4 7.39 4.34 3.74
CA GLU A 4 8.61 3.54 3.72
C GLU A 4 8.79 2.90 2.33
N LEU A 5 9.15 3.74 1.34
CA LEU A 5 9.27 3.33 -0.06
C LEU A 5 10.28 2.21 -0.29
N SER A 6 11.25 2.03 0.62
CA SER A 6 12.22 0.93 0.55
C SER A 6 11.56 -0.45 0.62
N LEU A 7 10.37 -0.55 1.22
CA LEU A 7 9.60 -1.78 1.39
C LEU A 7 8.66 -2.06 0.20
N LEU A 8 8.49 -1.10 -0.70
CA LEU A 8 7.52 -1.17 -1.80
C LEU A 8 8.20 -1.47 -3.14
N ASP A 9 7.66 -2.41 -3.88
CA ASP A 9 8.08 -2.75 -5.24
C ASP A 9 7.31 -1.91 -6.27
N GLY A 10 8.00 -1.47 -7.32
CA GLY A 10 7.37 -0.73 -8.41
C GLY A 10 6.73 0.63 -8.05
N ILE A 11 7.09 1.23 -6.90
CA ILE A 11 6.66 2.56 -6.46
C ILE A 11 7.87 3.46 -6.22
N LYS A 12 7.96 4.58 -6.97
CA LYS A 12 9.15 5.45 -6.98
C LYS A 12 9.17 6.50 -5.87
N ASP A 13 8.05 7.17 -5.65
CA ASP A 13 7.90 8.32 -4.74
C ASP A 13 6.44 8.41 -4.23
N ASP A 14 6.15 9.41 -3.39
CA ASP A 14 4.80 9.66 -2.88
C ASP A 14 3.79 10.06 -3.96
N ILE A 15 4.24 10.73 -5.02
CA ILE A 15 3.38 11.06 -6.18
C ILE A 15 2.97 9.77 -6.89
N ASP A 16 3.93 8.90 -7.24
CA ASP A 16 3.66 7.62 -7.91
C ASP A 16 2.77 6.71 -7.04
N PHE A 17 3.04 6.64 -5.73
CA PHE A 17 2.17 5.92 -4.77
C PHE A 17 0.72 6.40 -4.86
N CYS A 18 0.49 7.72 -4.78
CA CYS A 18 -0.86 8.29 -4.79
C CYS A 18 -1.56 8.10 -6.15
N VAL A 19 -0.82 8.19 -7.27
CA VAL A 19 -1.37 7.97 -8.61
C VAL A 19 -1.80 6.51 -8.80
N LYS A 20 -0.97 5.55 -8.38
CA LYS A 20 -1.30 4.12 -8.45
C LYS A 20 -2.47 3.76 -7.55
N LEU A 21 -2.48 4.27 -6.32
CA LEU A 21 -3.58 4.07 -5.37
C LEU A 21 -4.92 4.60 -5.94
N ALA A 22 -4.92 5.78 -6.57
CA ALA A 22 -6.11 6.32 -7.21
C ALA A 22 -6.59 5.44 -8.38
N ARG A 23 -5.68 4.85 -9.15
CA ARG A 23 -6.01 3.99 -10.30
C ARG A 23 -6.50 2.60 -9.90
N GLU A 24 -5.83 1.97 -8.94
CA GLU A 24 -6.09 0.58 -8.54
C GLU A 24 -7.22 0.48 -7.52
N GLU A 25 -7.26 1.42 -6.57
CA GLU A 25 -8.19 1.42 -5.45
C GLU A 25 -9.17 2.59 -5.48
N ASN A 26 -9.25 3.41 -6.53
CA ASN A 26 -10.16 4.56 -6.55
C ASN A 26 -10.09 5.43 -5.25
N LEU A 27 -8.90 5.52 -4.66
CA LEU A 27 -8.63 6.26 -3.43
C LEU A 27 -7.71 7.44 -3.74
N VAL A 28 -8.23 8.66 -3.59
CA VAL A 28 -7.49 9.88 -3.89
C VAL A 28 -6.94 10.48 -2.60
N PHE A 29 -5.63 10.39 -2.42
CA PHE A 29 -4.91 11.02 -1.32
C PHE A 29 -3.95 12.10 -1.82
N LEU A 30 -3.57 13.03 -0.94
CA LEU A 30 -2.68 14.13 -1.29
C LEU A 30 -1.22 13.71 -1.05
N PRO A 31 -0.37 13.68 -2.10
CA PRO A 31 1.07 13.45 -1.93
C PRO A 31 1.72 14.57 -1.12
N GLY A 32 2.69 14.21 -0.30
CA GLY A 32 3.40 15.11 0.61
C GLY A 32 4.27 16.12 -0.14
N GLU A 33 4.78 15.76 -1.33
CA GLU A 33 5.51 16.69 -2.20
C GLU A 33 4.71 17.98 -2.50
N ALA A 34 3.38 17.90 -2.63
CA ALA A 34 2.52 19.09 -2.81
C ALA A 34 2.51 20.04 -1.58
N LEU A 35 3.00 19.57 -0.43
CA LEU A 35 3.13 20.31 0.82
C LEU A 35 4.59 20.54 1.24
N GLY A 36 5.56 20.24 0.36
CA GLY A 36 6.99 20.33 0.68
C GLY A 36 7.50 19.22 1.60
N LEU A 37 6.77 18.10 1.75
CA LEU A 37 7.10 16.97 2.61
C LEU A 37 7.37 15.71 1.79
N LYS A 38 8.65 15.47 1.45
CA LYS A 38 9.04 14.34 0.60
C LYS A 38 8.70 12.98 1.20
N ASN A 39 8.11 12.09 0.40
CA ASN A 39 7.71 10.74 0.78
C ASN A 39 6.65 10.72 1.90
N TRP A 40 5.85 11.77 2.03
CA TRP A 40 4.71 11.79 2.93
C TRP A 40 3.42 11.69 2.12
N MET A 41 2.32 11.39 2.80
CA MET A 41 0.98 11.51 2.24
C MET A 41 -0.01 11.97 3.32
N ARG A 42 -1.05 12.68 2.89
CA ARG A 42 -2.15 13.14 3.75
C ARG A 42 -3.43 12.38 3.42
N ILE A 43 -4.00 11.75 4.45
CA ILE A 43 -5.32 11.11 4.41
C ILE A 43 -6.33 12.12 4.95
N THR A 44 -7.44 12.31 4.25
CA THR A 44 -8.57 13.12 4.71
C THR A 44 -9.58 12.22 5.40
N ILE A 45 -9.90 12.50 6.67
CA ILE A 45 -10.82 11.68 7.49
C ILE A 45 -12.20 12.34 7.68
N GLY A 46 -12.53 13.35 6.87
CA GLY A 46 -13.78 14.11 6.93
C GLY A 46 -14.97 13.39 6.26
N VAL A 47 -15.09 12.08 6.47
CA VAL A 47 -16.14 11.21 5.94
C VAL A 47 -16.70 10.33 7.06
N GLU A 48 -17.80 9.63 6.79
CA GLU A 48 -18.38 8.69 7.74
C GLU A 48 -17.40 7.56 8.10
N ALA A 49 -17.49 7.06 9.34
CA ALA A 49 -16.56 6.06 9.88
C ALA A 49 -16.45 4.81 9.01
N HIS A 50 -17.58 4.24 8.57
CA HIS A 50 -17.60 3.05 7.70
C HIS A 50 -16.89 3.28 6.36
N MET A 51 -17.03 4.48 5.76
CA MET A 51 -16.34 4.81 4.51
C MET A 51 -14.83 4.90 4.72
N LEU A 52 -14.39 5.38 5.88
CA LEU A 52 -12.99 5.43 6.24
C LEU A 52 -12.43 4.02 6.49
N GLU A 53 -13.18 3.15 7.15
CA GLU A 53 -12.82 1.74 7.36
C GLU A 53 -12.61 1.01 6.01
N ASP A 54 -13.58 1.13 5.10
CA ASP A 54 -13.51 0.58 3.74
C ASP A 54 -12.28 1.12 2.97
N ALA A 55 -12.01 2.43 3.07
CA ALA A 55 -10.85 3.04 2.43
C ALA A 55 -9.52 2.53 3.00
N LEU A 56 -9.44 2.33 4.32
CA LEU A 56 -8.23 1.83 4.97
C LEU A 56 -8.00 0.34 4.66
N GLU A 57 -9.05 -0.46 4.52
CA GLU A 57 -8.94 -1.86 4.10
C GLU A 57 -8.39 -1.97 2.67
N ARG A 58 -8.89 -1.15 1.75
CA ARG A 58 -8.41 -1.08 0.37
C ARG A 58 -6.97 -0.58 0.28
N LEU A 59 -6.63 0.45 1.06
CA LEU A 59 -5.24 0.92 1.20
C LEU A 59 -4.32 -0.19 1.70
N LYS A 60 -4.75 -0.98 2.68
CA LYS A 60 -3.98 -2.13 3.18
C LYS A 60 -3.76 -3.17 2.08
N GLY A 61 -4.81 -3.53 1.34
CA GLY A 61 -4.73 -4.45 0.20
C GLY A 61 -3.75 -3.97 -0.88
N PHE A 62 -3.80 -2.68 -1.22
CA PHE A 62 -2.83 -2.05 -2.12
C PHE A 62 -1.40 -2.19 -1.60
N CYS A 63 -1.14 -1.78 -0.36
CA CYS A 63 0.19 -1.90 0.24
C CYS A 63 0.70 -3.34 0.21
N THR A 64 -0.12 -4.32 0.59
CA THR A 64 0.26 -5.74 0.57
C THR A 64 0.66 -6.23 -0.83
N ARG A 65 -0.06 -5.83 -1.88
CA ARG A 65 0.27 -6.24 -3.27
C ARG A 65 1.56 -5.60 -3.79
N HIS A 66 1.88 -4.40 -3.33
CA HIS A 66 3.10 -3.68 -3.69
C HIS A 66 4.24 -3.87 -2.69
N THR A 67 4.10 -4.71 -1.66
CA THR A 67 5.22 -5.04 -0.77
C THR A 67 6.26 -5.86 -1.53
N LYS A 68 7.55 -5.52 -1.38
CA LYS A 68 8.64 -6.35 -1.90
C LYS A 68 8.58 -7.74 -1.28
N LYS A 69 8.62 -8.76 -2.14
CA LYS A 69 8.79 -10.14 -1.69
C LYS A 69 10.22 -10.30 -1.17
N THR A 70 10.37 -10.66 0.10
CA THR A 70 11.65 -11.15 0.63
C THR A 70 11.79 -12.61 0.21
N ASP A 71 12.96 -13.02 -0.30
CA ASP A 71 13.27 -14.38 -0.76
C ASP A 71 13.36 -15.41 0.39
N THR A 72 12.44 -15.38 1.36
CA THR A 72 12.43 -16.27 2.54
C THR A 72 11.19 -17.15 2.65
N GLU A 73 10.45 -17.37 1.56
CA GLU A 73 9.37 -18.37 1.50
C GLU A 73 9.49 -19.24 0.25
N THR A 74 10.52 -20.09 0.22
CA THR A 74 10.45 -21.40 -0.44
C THR A 74 10.69 -22.46 0.61
N GLU A 75 9.62 -22.87 1.30
CA GLU A 75 9.42 -24.24 1.75
C GLU A 75 7.91 -24.44 1.97
N SER A 76 7.23 -24.76 0.88
CA SER A 76 5.96 -25.45 0.94
C SER A 76 6.18 -26.82 1.62
N PRO A 77 5.45 -27.19 2.68
CA PRO A 77 5.48 -28.57 3.17
C PRO A 77 4.87 -29.43 2.08
N SER A 78 5.69 -30.22 1.39
CA SER A 78 5.22 -31.27 0.50
C SER A 78 4.38 -32.24 1.35
N SER A 79 3.10 -32.36 1.00
CA SER A 79 2.27 -33.49 1.39
C SER A 79 3.00 -34.78 1.03
N VAL A 80 3.47 -35.51 2.04
CA VAL A 80 3.78 -36.93 1.88
C VAL A 80 2.56 -37.68 2.40
N GLU A 81 1.63 -37.93 1.49
CA GLU A 81 0.85 -39.17 1.54
C GLU A 81 1.81 -40.30 1.15
N ASN A 82 1.92 -41.34 1.97
CA ASN A 82 1.81 -42.75 1.58
C ASN A 82 2.20 -43.69 2.74
N GLU A 83 1.27 -44.63 3.00
CA GLU A 83 1.35 -45.98 3.62
C GLU A 83 2.22 -46.24 4.86
#